data_AF-A0A7J4L7Q4-F1
#
_entry.id   AF-A0A7J4L7Q4-F1
#
_cell.length_a   1.000
_cell.length_b   1.000
_cell.length_c   1.000
_cell.angle_alpha   90.00
_cell.angle_beta   90.00
_cell.angle_gamma   90.00
#
_symmetry.space_group_name_H-M   'P 1'
#
loop_
_entity.id
_entity.type
_entity.pdbx_description
1 polymer ?
#
loop_
_entity_poly.entity_id
_entity_poly.type
_entity_poly.pdbx_seq_one_letter_code
_entity_poly.pdbx_strand_id
1 'polypeptide(L)'
;MQMLKRGHGAAMSGGTISVVLVVIILILGFYIVSTELKKQCRGDADCTTEEYCAYDFTCHKKEVIIKTEVHQDLIIPAVILAIALIIAAAYYKGDITLSKKKPEKKAESKRAEDKEEISQQGTLKKERLEIIPWDEEERGKKK
;
A
#
# COMPACT_ATOMS: atom_id res chain seq x y z
N MET A 1 -16.05 -53.78 39.47
CA MET A 1 -16.64 -52.43 39.52
C MET A 1 -15.58 -51.41 39.12
N GLN A 2 -15.56 -50.98 37.85
CA GLN A 2 -14.73 -49.86 37.41
C GLN A 2 -15.66 -48.85 36.74
N MET A 3 -15.83 -47.70 37.40
CA MET A 3 -16.58 -46.57 36.88
C MET A 3 -15.72 -45.82 35.87
N LEU A 4 -16.10 -45.90 34.59
CA LEU A 4 -15.55 -45.05 33.53
C LEU A 4 -16.09 -43.62 33.71
N LYS A 5 -15.25 -42.73 34.25
CA LYS A 5 -15.43 -41.27 34.20
C LYS A 5 -15.44 -40.84 32.73
N ARG A 6 -16.60 -40.51 32.19
CA ARG A 6 -16.73 -39.81 30.91
C ARG A 6 -16.16 -38.40 31.08
N GLY A 7 -14.98 -38.18 30.51
CA GLY A 7 -14.42 -36.84 30.36
C GLY A 7 -15.34 -36.02 29.46
N HIS A 8 -15.91 -34.95 30.01
CA HIS A 8 -16.59 -33.93 29.22
C HIS A 8 -15.52 -33.17 28.43
N GLY A 9 -15.13 -33.73 27.29
CA GLY A 9 -14.46 -32.97 26.25
C GLY A 9 -15.44 -31.91 25.78
N ALA A 10 -15.26 -30.67 26.26
CA ALA A 10 -16.03 -29.54 25.80
C ALA A 10 -15.79 -29.39 24.29
N ALA A 11 -16.75 -29.85 23.49
CA ALA A 11 -16.82 -29.53 22.08
C ALA A 11 -17.00 -28.01 21.99
N MET A 12 -15.89 -27.27 21.84
CA MET A 12 -15.93 -25.86 21.49
C MET A 12 -16.65 -25.77 20.16
N SER A 13 -17.92 -25.38 20.20
CA SER A 13 -18.68 -25.00 19.01
C SER A 13 -17.85 -24.01 18.18
N GLY A 14 -17.97 -24.05 16.84
CA GLY A 14 -17.21 -23.15 15.96
C GLY A 14 -17.35 -21.67 16.33
N GLY A 15 -18.47 -21.28 16.96
CA GLY A 15 -18.69 -19.94 17.53
C GLY A 15 -17.73 -19.59 18.66
N THR A 16 -17.49 -20.49 19.61
CA THR A 16 -16.52 -20.29 20.70
C THR A 16 -15.08 -20.12 20.20
N ILE A 17 -14.68 -20.86 19.16
CA ILE A 17 -13.35 -20.71 18.55
C ILE A 17 -13.22 -19.34 17.90
N SER A 18 -14.24 -18.90 17.15
CA SER A 18 -14.25 -17.58 16.50
C SER A 18 -14.12 -16.44 17.49
N VAL A 19 -14.87 -16.47 18.60
CA VAL A 19 -14.82 -15.43 19.64
C VAL A 19 -13.43 -15.36 20.29
N VAL A 20 -12.84 -16.50 20.63
CA VAL A 20 -11.49 -16.56 21.22
C VAL A 20 -10.45 -15.97 20.27
N LEU A 21 -10.56 -16.26 18.97
CA LEU A 21 -9.64 -15.77 17.95
C LEU A 21 -9.71 -14.24 17.79
N VAL A 22 -10.93 -13.68 17.80
CA VAL A 22 -11.13 -12.22 17.76
C VAL A 22 -10.53 -11.54 18.99
N VAL A 23 -10.74 -12.10 20.19
CA VAL A 23 -10.17 -11.56 21.43
C VAL A 23 -8.64 -11.57 21.39
N ILE A 24 -8.03 -12.65 20.88
CA ILE A 24 -6.57 -12.73 20.73
C ILE A 24 -6.05 -11.66 19.77
N ILE A 25 -6.71 -11.44 18.62
CA ILE A 25 -6.32 -10.41 17.66
C ILE A 25 -6.40 -9.01 18.28
N LEU A 26 -7.44 -8.72 19.07
CA LEU A 26 -7.58 -7.44 19.75
C LEU A 26 -6.48 -7.21 20.79
N ILE A 27 -6.14 -8.24 21.56
CA ILE A 27 -5.06 -8.15 22.56
C ILE A 27 -3.70 -7.95 21.87
N LEU A 28 -3.42 -8.69 20.80
CA LEU A 28 -2.18 -8.55 20.03
C LEU A 28 -2.08 -7.17 19.36
N GLY A 29 -3.17 -6.71 18.74
CA GLY A 29 -3.24 -5.38 18.14
C GLY A 29 -3.02 -4.28 19.18
N PHE A 30 -3.65 -4.39 20.35
CA PHE A 30 -3.47 -3.45 21.44
C PHE A 30 -2.03 -3.46 21.99
N TYR A 31 -1.42 -4.64 22.13
CA TYR A 31 -0.05 -4.78 22.60
C TYR A 31 0.95 -4.11 21.64
N ILE A 32 0.84 -4.39 20.34
CA ILE A 32 1.72 -3.80 19.31
C ILE A 32 1.59 -2.27 19.30
N VAL A 33 0.36 -1.76 19.30
CA VAL A 33 0.12 -0.30 19.33
C VAL A 33 0.71 0.31 20.61
N SER A 34 0.60 -0.37 21.75
CA SER A 34 1.13 0.13 23.02
C SER A 34 2.67 0.10 23.10
N THR A 35 3.33 -0.85 22.42
CA THR A 35 4.80 -0.96 22.45
C THR A 35 5.49 -0.01 21.49
N GLU A 36 4.87 0.29 20.34
CA GLU A 36 5.42 1.20 19.32
C GLU A 36 5.18 2.68 19.66
N LEU A 37 4.24 2.99 20.55
CA LEU A 37 3.92 4.37 20.98
C LEU A 37 4.81 4.90 22.12
N LYS A 38 6.07 4.46 22.23
CA LYS A 38 7.03 5.05 23.17
C LYS A 38 7.50 6.40 22.64
N LYS A 39 6.70 7.44 22.88
CA LYS A 39 7.06 8.82 22.58
C LYS A 39 8.35 9.18 23.31
N GLN A 40 9.42 9.46 22.59
CA GLN A 40 10.70 9.89 23.16
C GLN A 40 10.70 11.39 23.47
N CYS A 41 9.93 12.17 22.70
CA CYS A 41 9.78 13.61 22.90
C CYS A 41 8.33 14.07 22.71
N ARG A 42 7.93 15.16 23.38
CA ARG A 42 6.67 15.88 23.17
C ARG A 42 6.88 17.24 22.51
N GLY A 43 8.07 17.81 22.64
CA GLY A 43 8.49 19.01 21.94
C GLY A 43 10.01 19.13 21.89
N ASP A 44 10.48 20.16 21.21
CA ASP A 44 11.93 20.39 21.01
C ASP A 44 12.71 20.56 22.31
N ALA A 45 12.04 20.97 23.39
CA ALA A 45 12.63 21.11 24.72
C ALA A 45 12.99 19.77 25.37
N ASP A 46 12.43 18.65 24.90
CA ASP A 46 12.75 17.31 25.39
C ASP A 46 13.99 16.71 24.68
N CYS A 47 14.49 17.36 23.63
CA CYS A 47 15.64 16.93 22.84
C CYS A 47 16.89 17.76 23.16
N THR A 48 18.07 17.29 22.72
CA THR A 48 19.32 18.04 22.89
C THR A 48 19.33 19.32 22.04
N THR A 49 20.23 20.26 22.33
CA THR A 49 20.31 21.56 21.63
C THR A 49 20.51 21.45 20.12
N GLU A 50 21.11 20.35 19.66
CA GLU A 50 21.39 20.07 18.25
C GLU A 50 20.31 19.22 17.56
N GLU A 51 19.25 18.88 18.29
CA GLU A 51 18.16 18.01 17.83
C GLU A 51 16.81 18.76 17.85
N TYR A 52 15.82 18.21 17.15
CA TYR A 52 14.42 18.65 17.16
C TYR A 52 13.49 17.45 17.29
N CYS A 53 12.31 17.67 17.86
CA CYS A 53 11.31 16.63 18.02
C CYS A 53 10.46 16.54 16.75
N ALA A 54 10.55 15.42 16.03
CA ALA A 54 9.73 15.22 14.84
C ALA A 54 8.35 14.62 15.18
N TYR A 55 7.47 14.56 14.18
CA TYR A 55 6.08 14.10 14.34
C TYR A 55 5.98 12.62 14.77
N ASP A 56 7.01 11.83 14.51
CA ASP A 56 7.16 10.45 15.00
C ASP A 56 7.46 10.36 16.51
N PHE A 57 7.56 11.51 17.19
CA PHE A 57 7.92 11.63 18.60
C PHE A 57 9.34 11.13 18.91
N THR A 58 10.24 11.21 17.94
CA THR A 58 11.67 10.90 18.08
C THR A 58 12.50 12.18 17.95
N CYS A 59 13.63 12.27 18.64
CA CYS A 59 14.59 13.37 18.46
C CYS A 59 15.46 13.11 17.22
N HIS A 60 15.47 14.06 16.28
CA HIS A 60 16.27 14.01 15.05
C HIS A 60 17.31 15.13 15.07
N LYS A 61 18.48 14.89 14.47
CA LYS A 61 19.52 15.93 14.36
C LYS A 61 19.09 17.04 13.42
N LYS A 62 19.35 18.29 13.81
CA LYS A 62 19.21 19.44 12.93
C LYS A 62 20.34 19.40 11.90
N GLU A 63 20.05 18.88 10.71
CA GLU A 63 20.98 19.02 9.60
C GLU A 63 21.18 20.51 9.33
N VAL A 64 22.43 20.96 9.31
CA VAL A 64 22.78 22.32 8.93
C VAL A 64 22.58 22.41 7.43
N ILE A 65 21.34 22.66 7.02
CA ILE A 65 20.99 22.84 5.61
C ILE A 65 21.74 24.09 5.16
N ILE A 66 22.87 23.88 4.49
CA ILE A 66 23.46 24.87 3.60
C ILE A 66 22.37 25.05 2.55
N LYS A 67 21.55 26.09 2.70
CA LYS A 67 20.46 26.38 1.77
C LYS A 67 21.06 26.60 0.39
N THR A 68 21.14 25.54 -0.39
CA THR A 68 21.07 25.65 -1.83
C THR A 68 19.64 26.06 -2.09
N GLU A 69 19.43 27.34 -2.38
CA GLU A 69 18.17 27.85 -2.93
C GLU A 69 17.94 27.12 -4.25
N VAL A 70 17.38 25.91 -4.19
CA VAL A 70 16.93 25.19 -5.37
C VAL A 70 15.68 25.92 -5.81
N HIS A 71 15.83 26.83 -6.78
CA HIS A 71 14.70 27.39 -7.51
C HIS A 71 13.97 26.23 -8.19
N GLN A 72 12.98 25.68 -7.50
CA GLN A 72 12.07 24.70 -8.06
C GLN A 72 11.08 25.46 -8.94
N ASP A 73 11.31 25.42 -10.25
CA ASP A 73 10.41 26.00 -11.23
C ASP A 73 9.06 25.27 -11.19
N LEU A 74 8.09 25.83 -10.45
CA LEU A 74 6.71 25.32 -10.35
C LEU A 74 5.87 25.62 -11.60
N ILE A 75 6.48 26.16 -12.66
CA ILE A 75 5.81 26.50 -13.91
C ILE A 75 5.25 25.25 -14.59
N ILE A 76 6.04 24.17 -14.64
CA ILE A 76 5.62 22.90 -15.27
C ILE A 76 4.41 22.27 -14.56
N PRO A 77 4.41 22.05 -13.22
CA PRO A 77 3.25 21.49 -12.53
C PRO A 77 2.02 22.40 -12.62
N ALA A 78 2.19 23.73 -12.64
CA ALA A 78 1.09 24.67 -12.83
C ALA A 78 0.45 24.55 -14.22
N VAL A 79 1.24 24.39 -15.29
CA VAL A 79 0.73 24.20 -16.66
C VAL A 79 -0.04 22.88 -16.78
N ILE A 80 0.45 21.79 -16.19
CA ILE A 80 -0.25 20.50 -16.20
C ILE A 80 -1.61 20.61 -15.51
N LEU A 81 -1.67 21.27 -14.34
CA LEU A 81 -2.92 21.52 -13.62
C LEU A 81 -3.91 22.35 -14.44
N ALA A 82 -3.44 23.40 -15.12
CA ALA A 82 -4.27 24.24 -15.96
C ALA A 82 -4.90 23.42 -17.12
N ILE A 83 -4.13 22.58 -17.79
CA ILE A 83 -4.62 21.72 -18.87
C ILE A 83 -5.66 20.72 -18.35
N ALA A 84 -5.41 20.08 -17.20
CA ALA A 84 -6.34 19.12 -16.61
C ALA A 84 -7.71 19.76 -16.29
N LEU A 85 -7.71 21.00 -15.78
CA LEU A 85 -8.94 21.74 -15.49
C LEU A 85 -9.72 22.12 -16.77
N ILE A 86 -9.03 22.50 -17.84
CA ILE A 86 -9.66 22.79 -19.14
C ILE A 86 -10.32 21.52 -19.70
N ILE A 87 -9.62 20.38 -19.65
CA ILE A 87 -10.17 19.09 -20.10
C ILE A 87 -11.38 18.70 -19.25
N ALA A 88 -11.28 18.79 -17.92
CA ALA A 88 -12.39 18.49 -17.02
C ALA A 88 -13.60 19.39 -17.32
N ALA A 89 -13.39 20.70 -17.46
CA ALA A 89 -14.45 21.63 -17.81
C ALA A 89 -15.08 21.32 -19.17
N ALA A 90 -14.29 20.92 -20.18
CA ALA A 90 -14.80 20.49 -21.48
C ALA A 90 -15.64 19.20 -21.38
N TYR A 91 -15.23 18.24 -20.55
CA TYR A 91 -16.02 17.03 -20.26
C TYR A 91 -17.34 17.33 -19.57
N TYR A 92 -17.37 18.27 -18.61
CA TYR A 92 -18.59 18.61 -17.87
C TYR A 92 -19.54 19.55 -18.63
N LYS A 93 -19.02 20.35 -19.57
CA LYS A 93 -19.82 21.28 -20.39
C LYS A 93 -20.35 20.64 -21.68
N GLY A 94 -19.78 19.50 -22.08
CA GLY A 94 -20.34 18.64 -23.11
C GLY A 94 -21.36 17.68 -22.51
N ASP A 95 -22.62 17.85 -22.86
CA ASP A 95 -23.70 16.89 -22.70
C ASP A 95 -23.43 15.65 -23.59
N ILE A 96 -22.27 15.01 -23.40
CA ILE A 96 -22.02 13.67 -23.91
C ILE A 96 -22.73 12.77 -22.92
N THR A 97 -24.04 12.67 -23.12
CA THR A 97 -24.72 11.40 -22.95
C THR A 97 -23.83 10.32 -23.56
N LEU A 98 -23.00 9.72 -22.72
CA LEU A 98 -22.61 8.32 -22.81
C LEU A 98 -23.92 7.56 -22.69
N SER A 99 -24.68 7.63 -23.78
CA SER A 99 -25.80 6.79 -24.09
C SER A 99 -25.18 5.41 -24.13
N LYS A 100 -25.17 4.78 -22.96
CA LYS A 100 -24.84 3.38 -22.78
C LYS A 100 -25.85 2.67 -23.67
N LYS A 101 -25.49 2.43 -24.94
CA LYS A 101 -26.15 1.43 -25.76
C LYS A 101 -25.93 0.14 -24.99
N LYS A 102 -26.98 -0.22 -24.24
CA LYS A 102 -27.15 -1.50 -23.56
C LYS A 102 -26.81 -2.57 -24.61
N PRO A 103 -25.75 -3.37 -24.45
CA PRO A 103 -25.55 -4.49 -25.34
C PRO A 103 -26.70 -5.44 -25.10
N GLU A 104 -27.69 -5.45 -26.01
CA GLU A 104 -28.71 -6.48 -26.05
C GLU A 104 -28.00 -7.81 -26.19
N LYS A 105 -28.14 -8.62 -25.15
CA LYS A 105 -27.72 -10.02 -25.15
C LYS A 105 -28.55 -10.75 -26.20
N LYS A 106 -28.06 -10.85 -27.44
CA LYS A 106 -28.38 -12.00 -28.28
C LYS A 106 -27.53 -13.17 -27.81
N ALA A 107 -28.00 -13.79 -26.73
CA ALA A 107 -27.73 -15.18 -26.48
C ALA A 107 -28.50 -15.96 -27.54
N GLU A 108 -27.82 -16.44 -28.59
CA GLU A 108 -28.06 -17.80 -29.09
C GLU A 108 -27.02 -18.22 -30.12
N SER A 109 -26.27 -19.25 -29.72
CA SER A 109 -26.05 -20.44 -30.54
C SER A 109 -25.44 -20.23 -31.93
N LYS A 110 -24.11 -20.15 -31.99
CA LYS A 110 -23.35 -21.16 -32.75
C LYS A 110 -22.14 -21.62 -31.95
N ARG A 111 -22.36 -22.77 -31.33
CA ARG A 111 -21.39 -23.66 -30.74
C ARG A 111 -20.70 -24.40 -31.89
N ALA A 112 -19.39 -24.60 -31.72
CA ALA A 112 -18.59 -25.64 -32.36
C ALA A 112 -18.28 -25.44 -33.86
N GLU A 113 -17.20 -24.73 -34.14
CA GLU A 113 -16.08 -25.12 -35.03
C GLU A 113 -15.00 -24.04 -34.85
N ASP A 114 -13.76 -24.29 -35.23
CA ASP A 114 -12.56 -23.46 -34.95
C ASP A 114 -12.07 -23.45 -33.50
N LYS A 115 -11.79 -24.67 -33.04
CA LYS A 115 -10.91 -24.95 -31.91
C LYS A 115 -9.59 -25.55 -32.40
N GLU A 116 -8.97 -25.02 -33.46
CA GLU A 116 -7.70 -25.59 -33.96
C GLU A 116 -6.85 -24.64 -34.82
N GLU A 117 -6.69 -23.37 -34.45
CA GLU A 117 -5.59 -22.51 -34.97
C GLU A 117 -5.70 -21.22 -34.16
N ILE A 118 -4.92 -20.98 -33.10
CA ILE A 118 -3.64 -20.27 -33.16
C ILE A 118 -2.93 -20.62 -31.85
N SER A 119 -2.17 -21.71 -31.91
CA SER A 119 -1.22 -22.18 -30.88
C SER A 119 0.22 -21.77 -31.24
N GLN A 120 0.41 -20.68 -31.98
CA GLN A 120 1.73 -20.31 -32.53
C GLN A 120 2.00 -18.79 -32.60
N GLN A 121 1.75 -18.06 -31.51
CA GLN A 121 2.47 -16.82 -31.19
C GLN A 121 2.75 -16.85 -29.67
N GLY A 122 3.77 -17.56 -29.19
CA GLY A 122 5.11 -17.60 -29.76
C GLY A 122 5.75 -16.23 -29.56
N THR A 123 6.13 -15.90 -28.32
CA THR A 123 7.54 -15.82 -27.95
C THR A 123 8.34 -14.79 -28.74
N LEU A 124 8.31 -13.53 -28.27
CA LEU A 124 9.32 -12.46 -28.45
C LEU A 124 8.61 -11.18 -28.00
N LYS A 125 8.78 -10.69 -26.77
CA LYS A 125 9.90 -9.77 -26.49
C LYS A 125 10.05 -9.65 -24.98
N LYS A 126 10.75 -10.64 -24.43
CA LYS A 126 11.34 -10.66 -23.10
C LYS A 126 12.62 -9.82 -23.18
N GLU A 127 12.49 -8.51 -23.33
CA GLU A 127 13.59 -7.54 -23.13
C GLU A 127 13.46 -7.03 -21.70
N ARG A 128 14.20 -7.67 -20.78
CA ARG A 128 15.42 -7.08 -20.22
C ARG A 128 15.13 -5.77 -19.48
N LEU A 129 14.29 -5.85 -18.44
CA LEU A 129 14.46 -4.99 -17.29
C LEU A 129 15.59 -5.61 -16.46
N GLU A 130 16.81 -5.16 -16.74
CA GLU A 130 17.94 -5.26 -15.82
C GLU A 130 17.52 -4.59 -14.51
N ILE A 131 17.20 -5.43 -13.53
CA ILE A 131 17.17 -5.04 -12.13
C ILE A 131 18.63 -4.80 -11.77
N ILE A 132 19.00 -3.52 -11.64
CA ILE A 132 20.30 -3.11 -11.13
C ILE A 132 20.37 -3.60 -9.67
N PRO A 133 21.32 -4.48 -9.32
CA PRO A 133 21.57 -4.85 -7.93
C PRO A 133 22.12 -3.63 -7.20
N TRP A 134 21.45 -3.24 -6.11
CA TRP A 134 21.99 -2.31 -5.13
C TRP A 134 22.86 -3.10 -4.16
N ASP A 135 23.98 -3.62 -4.65
CA ASP A 135 25.03 -4.16 -3.79
C ASP A 135 26.13 -3.11 -3.61
N GLU A 136 26.35 -2.81 -2.34
CA GLU A 136 27.65 -2.57 -1.69
C GLU A 136 28.78 -1.98 -2.54
N GLU A 137 29.20 -0.75 -2.21
CA GLU A 137 30.64 -0.57 -1.95
C GLU A 137 30.92 0.57 -0.97
N GLU A 138 31.31 0.13 0.22
CA GLU A 138 32.40 0.59 1.08
C GLU A 138 32.99 2.02 0.91
N ARG A 139 33.11 2.69 2.06
CA ARG A 139 34.38 3.03 2.74
C ARG A 139 34.01 3.88 3.96
N GLY A 140 34.38 3.54 5.19
CA GLY A 140 35.66 3.02 5.63
C GLY A 140 36.33 4.07 6.52
N LYS A 141 36.63 3.66 7.77
CA LYS A 141 37.74 4.14 8.62
C LYS A 141 37.87 5.64 8.91
N LYS A 142 37.74 5.99 10.19
CA LYS A 142 38.71 6.75 11.00
C LYS A 142 38.28 6.58 12.47
N LYS A 143 38.94 5.65 13.17
CA LYS A 143 40.03 5.87 14.16
C LYS A 143 39.47 6.07 15.55
#